data_AF-A0A2E3YK03-F1
#
_entry.id   AF-A0A2E3YK03-F1
#
_cell.length_a   1.000
_cell.length_b   1.000
_cell.length_c   1.000
_cell.angle_alpha   90.00
_cell.angle_beta   90.00
_cell.angle_gamma   90.00
#
_symmetry.space_group_name_H-M   'P 1'
#
loop_
_entity.id
_entity.type
_entity.pdbx_description
1 polymer ?
#
loop_
_entity_poly.entity_id
_entity_poly.type
_entity_poly.pdbx_seq_one_letter_code
_entity_poly.pdbx_strand_id
1 'polypeptide(L)'
;REKGGFGIRGADIDSKGVIWGSLGSGHMSEFDRSKCTGPLNGPEATGDHCPEGWTFHRYPGPGHPGFEEFSAEASYYSWVDQHNTAGLGEDVPMSTANLYDGVHALVDGDDGEKEWVTMRIPYPLGFYSKGFDGRIDDPNAGWKGRGLWVSEGDRTPFWFEENNGKPIVVHFQVRPDPLAK
;
A
#
# COMPACT_ATOMS: atom_id res chain seq x y z
N ARG A 1 -22.44 15.40 -5.81
CA ARG A 1 -21.69 14.24 -6.35
C ARG A 1 -20.91 13.72 -5.15
N GLU A 2 -21.42 12.64 -4.54
CA GLU A 2 -20.92 12.17 -3.25
C GLU A 2 -19.44 11.77 -3.32
N LYS A 3 -18.79 11.92 -2.17
CA LYS A 3 -17.38 11.66 -1.89
C LYS A 3 -17.02 10.24 -2.34
N GLY A 4 -16.29 10.12 -3.44
CA GLY A 4 -15.90 8.83 -4.02
C GLY A 4 -14.43 8.83 -4.40
N GLY A 5 -13.83 7.66 -4.33
CA GLY A 5 -12.48 7.44 -4.84
C GLY A 5 -12.44 7.42 -6.38
N PHE A 6 -11.31 7.85 -6.96
CA PHE A 6 -11.14 7.84 -8.42
C PHE A 6 -9.70 7.53 -8.84
N GLY A 7 -9.54 7.07 -10.09
CA GLY A 7 -8.24 6.87 -10.71
C GLY A 7 -7.41 5.75 -10.07
N ILE A 8 -8.00 4.56 -9.94
CA ILE A 8 -7.30 3.37 -9.47
C ILE A 8 -6.07 3.09 -10.32
N ARG A 9 -4.93 2.80 -9.67
CA ARG A 9 -3.64 2.59 -10.34
C ARG A 9 -3.23 1.13 -10.34
N GLY A 10 -3.08 0.55 -9.15
CA GLY A 10 -2.75 -0.85 -8.95
C GLY A 10 -3.58 -1.42 -7.82
N ALA A 11 -3.86 -2.71 -7.91
CA ALA A 11 -4.70 -3.43 -6.96
C ALA A 11 -4.19 -4.84 -6.73
N ASP A 12 -4.53 -5.38 -5.58
CA ASP A 12 -4.28 -6.76 -5.18
C ASP A 12 -5.42 -7.26 -4.29
N ILE A 13 -5.45 -8.55 -3.99
CA ILE A 13 -6.53 -9.21 -3.25
C ILE A 13 -5.98 -9.86 -1.98
N ASP A 14 -6.72 -9.75 -0.88
CA ASP A 14 -6.37 -10.45 0.36
C ASP A 14 -6.87 -11.91 0.36
N SER A 15 -6.48 -12.68 1.39
CA SER A 15 -6.88 -14.09 1.51
C SER A 15 -8.40 -14.30 1.66
N LYS A 16 -9.15 -13.24 1.99
CA LYS A 16 -10.61 -13.24 2.20
C LYS A 16 -11.38 -12.80 0.96
N GLY A 17 -10.67 -12.41 -0.10
CA GLY A 17 -11.26 -11.97 -1.36
C GLY A 17 -11.64 -10.48 -1.39
N VAL A 18 -11.13 -9.68 -0.45
CA VAL A 18 -11.29 -8.22 -0.46
C VAL A 18 -10.23 -7.62 -1.38
N ILE A 19 -10.65 -6.73 -2.27
CA ILE A 19 -9.77 -6.07 -3.23
C ILE A 19 -9.29 -4.75 -2.64
N TRP A 20 -7.98 -4.53 -2.68
CA TRP A 20 -7.32 -3.34 -2.20
C TRP A 20 -6.69 -2.57 -3.36
N GLY A 21 -6.81 -1.26 -3.40
CA GLY A 21 -6.36 -0.48 -4.55
C GLY A 21 -5.96 0.96 -4.24
N SER A 22 -4.89 1.42 -4.90
CA SER A 22 -4.38 2.79 -4.73
C SER A 22 -5.10 3.73 -5.67
N LEU A 23 -5.69 4.79 -5.13
CA LEU A 23 -6.49 5.74 -5.88
C LEU A 23 -5.78 7.08 -6.06
N GLY A 24 -5.95 7.68 -7.23
CA GLY A 24 -5.52 9.05 -7.52
C GLY A 24 -6.24 10.13 -6.69
N SER A 25 -7.31 9.76 -5.98
CA SER A 25 -7.94 10.59 -4.95
C SER A 25 -7.15 10.60 -3.63
N GLY A 26 -5.99 9.96 -3.54
CA GLY A 26 -5.20 9.92 -2.30
C GLY A 26 -5.80 9.01 -1.24
N HIS A 27 -6.40 7.90 -1.66
CA HIS A 27 -6.97 6.88 -0.77
C HIS A 27 -6.48 5.49 -1.17
N MET A 28 -6.39 4.59 -0.20
CA MET A 28 -6.46 3.15 -0.43
C MET A 28 -7.93 2.75 -0.40
N SER A 29 -8.43 2.22 -1.51
CA SER A 29 -9.77 1.63 -1.58
C SER A 29 -9.74 0.20 -1.07
N GLU A 30 -10.77 -0.14 -0.31
CA GLU A 30 -11.14 -1.49 0.10
C GLU A 30 -12.47 -1.82 -0.58
N PHE A 31 -12.53 -2.94 -1.29
CA PHE A 31 -13.77 -3.44 -1.87
C PHE A 31 -14.06 -4.86 -1.39
N ASP A 32 -15.09 -4.97 -0.55
CA ASP A 32 -15.57 -6.24 -0.02
C ASP A 32 -16.89 -6.62 -0.71
N ARG A 33 -16.79 -7.62 -1.59
CA ARG A 33 -17.94 -8.13 -2.34
C ARG A 33 -19.03 -8.75 -1.45
N SER A 34 -18.70 -9.18 -0.23
CA SER A 34 -19.66 -9.79 0.69
C SER A 34 -20.69 -8.79 1.22
N LYS A 35 -20.38 -7.49 1.18
CA LYS A 35 -21.28 -6.41 1.60
C LYS A 35 -22.33 -6.08 0.53
N CYS A 36 -22.16 -6.56 -0.71
CA CYS A 36 -23.07 -6.26 -1.82
C CYS A 36 -24.46 -6.88 -1.65
N THR A 37 -25.49 -6.09 -1.90
CA THR A 37 -26.91 -6.43 -1.80
C THR A 37 -27.55 -6.67 -3.17
N GLY A 38 -26.96 -6.10 -4.23
CA GLY A 38 -27.42 -6.24 -5.61
C GLY A 38 -26.95 -7.52 -6.32
N PRO A 39 -27.42 -7.77 -7.57
CA PRO A 39 -27.00 -8.92 -8.36
C PRO A 39 -25.50 -8.84 -8.69
N LEU A 40 -24.77 -9.90 -8.34
CA LEU A 40 -23.32 -9.97 -8.48
C LEU A 40 -22.81 -10.66 -9.74
N ASN A 41 -23.71 -11.28 -10.52
CA ASN A 41 -23.39 -12.00 -11.75
C ASN A 41 -24.59 -11.93 -12.71
N GLY A 42 -24.36 -12.19 -13.99
CA GLY A 42 -25.40 -12.23 -15.01
C GLY A 42 -25.67 -10.87 -15.67
N PRO A 43 -26.68 -10.78 -16.56
CA PRO A 43 -26.94 -9.60 -17.37
C PRO A 43 -27.24 -8.32 -16.57
N GLU A 44 -27.76 -8.47 -15.35
CA GLU A 44 -28.08 -7.36 -14.45
C GLU A 44 -26.88 -6.88 -13.62
N ALA A 45 -25.69 -7.49 -13.77
CA ALA A 45 -24.45 -7.07 -13.10
C ALA A 45 -23.64 -6.12 -14.01
N THR A 46 -24.10 -4.88 -14.14
CA THR A 46 -23.54 -3.84 -15.04
C THR A 46 -22.31 -3.10 -14.52
N GLY A 47 -21.88 -3.35 -13.27
CA GLY A 47 -20.70 -2.74 -12.63
C GLY A 47 -21.02 -1.80 -11.48
N ASP A 48 -22.15 -1.08 -11.52
CA ASP A 48 -22.50 -0.04 -10.54
C ASP A 48 -23.32 -0.55 -9.33
N HIS A 49 -23.48 -1.87 -9.18
CA HIS A 49 -24.47 -2.47 -8.27
C HIS A 49 -24.00 -2.71 -6.84
N CYS A 50 -22.78 -2.30 -6.48
CA CYS A 50 -22.25 -2.49 -5.13
C CYS A 50 -21.50 -1.25 -4.59
N PRO A 51 -22.16 -0.09 -4.49
CA PRO A 51 -21.58 1.06 -3.78
C PRO A 51 -21.24 0.76 -2.30
N GLU A 52 -22.02 -0.10 -1.64
CA GLU A 52 -21.88 -0.48 -0.24
C GLU A 52 -20.65 -1.36 0.06
N GLY A 53 -20.04 -1.95 -0.97
CA GLY A 53 -18.82 -2.73 -0.82
C GLY A 53 -17.56 -1.88 -0.64
N TRP A 54 -17.63 -0.58 -0.93
CA TRP A 54 -16.48 0.30 -0.93
C TRP A 54 -16.24 0.96 0.42
N THR A 55 -14.99 0.94 0.88
CA THR A 55 -14.47 1.76 1.97
C THR A 55 -13.20 2.47 1.49
N PHE A 56 -12.97 3.70 1.92
CA PHE A 56 -11.84 4.52 1.46
C PHE A 56 -10.99 4.97 2.64
N HIS A 57 -9.76 4.49 2.68
CA HIS A 57 -8.76 4.82 3.71
C HIS A 57 -7.87 5.94 3.17
N ARG A 58 -8.03 7.16 3.67
CA ARG A 58 -7.26 8.33 3.20
C ARG A 58 -5.78 8.14 3.56
N TYR A 59 -4.88 8.31 2.58
CA TYR A 59 -3.44 8.23 2.83
C TYR A 59 -2.98 9.35 3.79
N PRO A 60 -1.84 9.15 4.48
CA PRO A 60 -1.18 10.23 5.21
C PRO A 60 -0.86 11.41 4.30
N GLY A 61 -0.67 12.58 4.92
CA GLY A 61 -0.23 13.78 4.22
C GLY A 61 -1.36 14.75 3.85
N PRO A 62 -0.97 15.94 3.34
CA PRO A 62 -1.90 17.02 3.05
C PRO A 62 -2.66 16.77 1.74
N GLY A 63 -3.88 17.31 1.67
CA GLY A 63 -4.57 17.56 0.40
C GLY A 63 -4.22 18.94 -0.15
N HIS A 64 -4.86 19.31 -1.27
CA HIS A 64 -4.80 20.69 -1.78
C HIS A 64 -5.85 21.58 -1.09
N PRO A 65 -5.65 22.92 -1.07
CA PRO A 65 -6.67 23.84 -0.56
C PRO A 65 -8.02 23.65 -1.26
N GLY A 66 -9.10 23.46 -0.49
CA GLY A 66 -10.45 23.17 -0.97
C GLY A 66 -10.70 21.71 -1.36
N PHE A 67 -9.74 20.82 -1.08
CA PHE A 67 -9.72 19.41 -1.42
C PHE A 67 -9.04 18.59 -0.29
N GLU A 68 -9.20 19.04 0.95
CA GLU A 68 -8.52 18.49 2.12
C GLU A 68 -8.94 17.05 2.43
N GLU A 69 -10.11 16.61 1.96
CA GLU A 69 -10.56 15.22 2.06
C GLU A 69 -9.68 14.24 1.26
N PHE A 70 -8.92 14.73 0.28
CA PHE A 70 -7.97 13.93 -0.49
C PHE A 70 -6.56 14.03 0.10
N SER A 71 -5.68 13.13 -0.33
CA SER A 71 -4.23 13.23 -0.09
C SER A 71 -3.50 13.48 -1.40
N ALA A 72 -2.45 14.31 -1.35
CA ALA A 72 -1.53 14.51 -2.46
C ALA A 72 -0.56 13.33 -2.65
N GLU A 73 -0.60 12.31 -1.80
CA GLU A 73 0.23 11.12 -1.92
C GLU A 73 0.15 10.50 -3.33
N ALA A 74 1.30 10.14 -3.88
CA ALA A 74 1.46 9.62 -5.24
C ALA A 74 1.64 8.09 -5.28
N SER A 75 0.83 7.35 -4.52
CA SER A 75 0.83 5.88 -4.52
C SER A 75 0.57 5.32 -5.92
N TYR A 76 1.24 4.21 -6.25
CA TYR A 76 1.17 3.59 -7.58
C TYR A 76 0.63 2.17 -7.51
N TYR A 77 1.36 1.23 -6.93
CA TYR A 77 0.91 -0.16 -6.81
C TYR A 77 0.45 -0.46 -5.38
N SER A 78 -0.58 -1.28 -5.28
CA SER A 78 -1.07 -1.83 -4.01
C SER A 78 -0.84 -3.33 -4.03
N TRP A 79 -0.40 -3.86 -2.90
CA TRP A 79 -0.07 -5.26 -2.70
C TRP A 79 -0.51 -5.65 -1.29
N VAL A 80 -0.99 -6.89 -1.12
CA VAL A 80 -1.41 -7.38 0.19
C VAL A 80 -0.40 -8.41 0.71
N ASP A 81 0.13 -8.17 1.90
CA ASP A 81 1.00 -9.12 2.58
C ASP A 81 0.21 -10.26 3.22
N GLN A 82 -0.25 -11.21 2.40
CA GLN A 82 -1.05 -12.36 2.85
C GLN A 82 -0.29 -13.27 3.84
N HIS A 83 1.05 -13.23 3.84
CA HIS A 83 1.88 -14.21 4.54
C HIS A 83 2.77 -13.60 5.63
N ASN A 84 2.46 -12.37 6.07
CA ASN A 84 3.21 -11.70 7.12
C ASN A 84 4.72 -11.66 6.85
N THR A 85 5.08 -11.40 5.60
CA THR A 85 6.46 -11.29 5.15
C THR A 85 7.13 -10.01 5.69
N ALA A 86 6.39 -8.93 5.90
CA ALA A 86 6.88 -7.70 6.50
C ALA A 86 7.03 -7.80 8.03
N GLY A 87 6.32 -8.72 8.68
CA GLY A 87 6.25 -8.80 10.14
C GLY A 87 5.18 -7.92 10.78
N LEU A 88 4.25 -7.36 9.98
CA LEU A 88 3.17 -6.47 10.44
C LEU A 88 1.82 -7.18 10.63
N GLY A 89 1.72 -8.48 10.33
CA GLY A 89 0.48 -9.25 10.35
C GLY A 89 0.20 -9.95 9.01
N GLU A 90 -0.76 -10.86 9.01
CA GLU A 90 -1.29 -11.48 7.78
C GLU A 90 -2.37 -10.57 7.17
N ASP A 91 -2.51 -10.63 5.84
CA ASP A 91 -3.47 -9.83 5.06
C ASP A 91 -3.34 -8.31 5.29
N VAL A 92 -2.11 -7.80 5.44
CA VAL A 92 -1.87 -6.37 5.60
C VAL A 92 -1.83 -5.70 4.22
N PRO A 93 -2.79 -4.84 3.85
CA PRO A 93 -2.74 -4.11 2.58
C PRO A 93 -1.70 -3.00 2.65
N MET A 94 -0.92 -2.88 1.57
CA MET A 94 0.18 -1.95 1.45
C MET A 94 0.15 -1.23 0.11
N SER A 95 0.73 -0.04 0.04
CA SER A 95 1.01 0.66 -1.22
C SER A 95 2.39 1.27 -1.26
N THR A 96 2.90 1.50 -2.45
CA THR A 96 4.04 2.41 -2.62
C THR A 96 3.66 3.79 -2.06
N ALA A 97 4.60 4.49 -1.43
CA ALA A 97 4.41 5.80 -0.83
C ALA A 97 5.44 6.77 -1.43
N ASN A 98 5.20 7.21 -2.66
CA ASN A 98 6.18 7.88 -3.50
C ASN A 98 6.48 9.31 -3.05
N LEU A 99 5.55 10.01 -2.40
CA LEU A 99 5.85 11.33 -1.80
C LEU A 99 6.32 11.23 -0.34
N TYR A 100 6.35 10.01 0.20
CA TYR A 100 6.95 9.69 1.50
C TYR A 100 8.27 8.91 1.35
N ASP A 101 8.80 8.74 0.15
CA ASP A 101 10.03 7.99 -0.15
C ASP A 101 10.01 6.54 0.39
N GLY A 102 8.91 5.79 0.20
CA GLY A 102 8.80 4.48 0.85
C GLY A 102 7.57 3.64 0.53
N VAL A 103 7.07 2.95 1.56
CA VAL A 103 5.89 2.08 1.53
C VAL A 103 4.96 2.42 2.71
N HIS A 104 3.66 2.47 2.44
CA HIS A 104 2.62 2.55 3.46
C HIS A 104 2.01 1.16 3.68
N ALA A 105 1.85 0.77 4.93
CA ALA A 105 1.08 -0.39 5.35
C ALA A 105 -0.09 0.06 6.21
N LEU A 106 -1.29 -0.45 5.94
CA LEU A 106 -2.49 -0.16 6.71
C LEU A 106 -2.73 -1.31 7.69
N VAL A 107 -2.40 -1.10 8.95
CA VAL A 107 -2.51 -2.11 10.01
C VAL A 107 -3.74 -1.86 10.89
N ASP A 108 -4.16 -2.87 11.64
CA ASP A 108 -5.10 -2.67 12.74
C ASP A 108 -4.36 -2.07 13.93
N GLY A 109 -4.84 -0.92 14.41
CA GLY A 109 -4.37 -0.27 15.63
C GLY A 109 -4.85 -0.98 16.89
N ASP A 110 -4.31 -0.57 18.04
CA ASP A 110 -4.66 -1.17 19.34
C ASP A 110 -6.14 -0.96 19.73
N ASP A 111 -6.76 0.09 19.19
CA ASP A 111 -8.18 0.41 19.37
C ASP A 111 -9.10 -0.25 18.33
N GLY A 112 -8.53 -1.01 17.39
CA GLY A 112 -9.22 -1.66 16.29
C GLY A 112 -9.47 -0.76 15.08
N GLU A 113 -9.04 0.51 15.11
CA GLU A 113 -9.11 1.40 13.96
C GLU A 113 -7.92 1.18 13.02
N LYS A 114 -8.06 1.55 11.75
CA LYS A 114 -6.97 1.41 10.78
C LYS A 114 -5.91 2.48 10.99
N GLU A 115 -4.66 2.07 11.09
CA GLU A 115 -3.51 2.96 11.25
C GLU A 115 -2.48 2.79 10.13
N TRP A 116 -1.85 3.90 9.74
CA TRP A 116 -0.81 3.89 8.72
C TRP A 116 0.58 3.74 9.34
N VAL A 117 1.25 2.64 9.02
CA VAL A 117 2.70 2.47 9.24
C VAL A 117 3.43 2.89 7.97
N THR A 118 4.35 3.86 8.09
CA THR A 118 5.14 4.35 6.97
C THR A 118 6.59 3.91 7.09
N MET A 119 7.03 3.04 6.19
CA MET A 119 8.41 2.61 6.06
C MET A 119 9.10 3.52 5.04
N ARG A 120 9.84 4.52 5.55
CA ARG A 120 10.46 5.59 4.75
C ARG A 120 11.97 5.40 4.62
N ILE A 121 12.50 5.65 3.43
CA ILE A 121 13.93 5.86 3.22
C ILE A 121 14.27 7.32 3.58
N PRO A 122 15.27 7.55 4.45
CA PRO A 122 15.60 8.89 4.88
C PRO A 122 16.32 9.68 3.78
N TYR A 123 16.07 10.99 3.77
CA TYR A 123 16.87 11.97 3.04
C TYR A 123 18.39 11.74 3.26
N PRO A 124 19.25 11.92 2.24
CA PRO A 124 19.00 12.51 0.91
C PRO A 124 18.49 11.53 -0.16
N LEU A 125 18.34 10.25 0.17
CA LEU A 125 17.92 9.24 -0.79
C LEU A 125 16.42 9.40 -1.07
N GLY A 126 16.08 10.09 -2.16
CA GLY A 126 14.73 10.09 -2.71
C GLY A 126 14.37 8.68 -3.21
N PHE A 127 13.10 8.32 -3.12
CA PHE A 127 12.68 6.97 -3.50
C PHE A 127 11.32 6.91 -4.17
N TYR A 128 11.34 6.44 -5.41
CA TYR A 128 10.14 6.29 -6.22
C TYR A 128 9.97 4.84 -6.63
N SER A 129 8.89 4.20 -6.19
CA SER A 129 8.60 2.80 -6.47
C SER A 129 7.34 2.61 -7.30
N LYS A 130 7.35 1.54 -8.08
CA LYS A 130 6.23 1.07 -8.90
C LYS A 130 5.63 -0.24 -8.43
N GLY A 131 6.32 -0.97 -7.55
CA GLY A 131 5.93 -2.31 -7.14
C GLY A 131 6.95 -2.87 -6.17
N PHE A 132 6.52 -3.85 -5.40
CA PHE A 132 7.30 -4.51 -4.38
C PHE A 132 6.65 -5.82 -4.00
N ASP A 133 7.46 -6.71 -3.44
CA ASP A 133 7.00 -7.98 -2.93
C ASP A 133 7.70 -8.30 -1.61
N GLY A 134 7.00 -9.10 -0.81
CA GLY A 134 7.53 -9.71 0.39
C GLY A 134 8.18 -11.07 0.14
N ARG A 135 9.17 -11.41 0.95
CA ARG A 135 9.81 -12.74 0.91
C ARG A 135 10.23 -13.19 2.32
N ILE A 136 10.08 -14.48 2.56
CA ILE A 136 10.59 -15.16 3.76
C ILE A 136 11.79 -15.99 3.33
N ASP A 137 12.98 -15.50 3.64
CA ASP A 137 14.26 -16.16 3.35
C ASP A 137 14.55 -17.31 4.33
N ASP A 138 14.21 -17.14 5.61
CA ASP A 138 14.30 -18.19 6.62
C ASP A 138 13.17 -18.05 7.64
N PRO A 139 12.20 -18.99 7.67
CA PRO A 139 11.09 -18.93 8.62
C PRO A 139 11.55 -19.05 10.10
N ASN A 140 12.75 -19.61 10.35
CA ASN A 140 13.29 -19.81 11.70
C ASN A 140 14.13 -18.62 12.20
N ALA A 141 14.49 -17.66 11.34
CA ALA A 141 15.32 -16.51 11.69
C ALA A 141 14.51 -15.31 12.25
N GLY A 142 13.21 -15.49 12.52
CA GLY A 142 12.34 -14.45 13.06
C GLY A 142 12.18 -13.26 12.10
N TRP A 143 12.31 -12.04 12.62
CA TRP A 143 12.18 -10.80 11.83
C TRP A 143 13.32 -10.61 10.82
N LYS A 144 14.47 -11.23 11.04
CA LYS A 144 15.64 -11.12 10.15
C LYS A 144 15.52 -11.97 8.90
N GLY A 145 14.75 -13.06 8.97
CA GLY A 145 14.55 -13.99 7.86
C GLY A 145 13.42 -13.57 6.92
N ARG A 146 12.89 -12.36 7.06
CA ARG A 146 11.79 -11.84 6.25
C ARG A 146 11.96 -10.35 6.00
N GLY A 147 11.21 -9.82 5.04
CA GLY A 147 11.19 -8.39 4.73
C GLY A 147 10.41 -8.06 3.47
N LEU A 148 10.54 -6.82 3.04
CA LEU A 148 10.03 -6.34 1.75
C LEU A 148 11.20 -5.97 0.85
N TRP A 149 11.10 -6.34 -0.43
CA TRP A 149 12.06 -5.97 -1.47
C TRP A 149 11.36 -5.01 -2.42
N VAL A 150 11.78 -3.76 -2.37
CA VAL A 150 11.15 -2.67 -3.10
C VAL A 150 12.13 -2.17 -4.14
N SER A 151 11.79 -2.36 -5.42
CA SER A 151 12.60 -1.80 -6.50
C SER A 151 12.36 -0.30 -6.61
N GLU A 152 13.46 0.43 -6.77
CA GLU A 152 13.46 1.78 -7.30
C GLU A 152 13.00 1.71 -8.78
N GLY A 153 12.06 2.58 -9.14
CA GLY A 153 11.32 2.54 -10.40
C GLY A 153 11.16 3.91 -11.05
N ASP A 154 12.03 4.88 -10.73
CA ASP A 154 12.15 6.12 -11.47
C ASP A 154 12.52 5.82 -12.92
N ARG A 155 12.01 6.66 -13.82
CA ARG A 155 12.24 6.54 -15.27
C ARG A 155 13.55 7.17 -15.69
N THR A 156 14.21 7.87 -14.78
CA THR A 156 15.46 8.58 -15.01
C THR A 156 16.52 8.27 -13.96
N PRO A 157 16.87 6.98 -13.76
CA PRO A 157 17.79 6.58 -12.70
C PRO A 157 19.21 7.15 -12.87
N PHE A 158 19.57 7.58 -14.08
CA PHE A 158 20.84 8.23 -14.40
C PHE A 158 20.99 9.65 -13.80
N TRP A 159 19.95 10.21 -13.18
CA TRP A 159 20.02 11.46 -12.41
C TRP A 159 20.33 11.27 -10.92
N PHE A 160 20.27 10.03 -10.39
CA PHE A 160 20.69 9.79 -9.01
C PHE A 160 22.20 9.96 -8.88
N GLU A 161 22.62 10.74 -7.89
CA GLU A 161 24.05 10.93 -7.58
C GLU A 161 24.66 9.64 -7.00
N GLU A 162 23.84 8.82 -6.33
CA GLU A 162 24.23 7.56 -5.76
C GLU A 162 24.16 6.38 -6.75
N ASN A 163 24.83 5.29 -6.41
CA ASN A 163 24.84 4.03 -7.16
C ASN A 163 25.26 4.13 -8.65
N ASN A 164 25.97 5.20 -9.03
CA ASN A 164 26.43 5.45 -10.40
C ASN A 164 25.28 5.43 -11.42
N GLY A 165 24.13 6.03 -11.07
CA GLY A 165 22.96 6.15 -11.93
C GLY A 165 22.20 4.84 -12.19
N LYS A 166 22.38 3.83 -11.32
CA LYS A 166 21.71 2.53 -11.44
C LYS A 166 20.55 2.42 -10.44
N PRO A 167 19.43 1.78 -10.82
CA PRO A 167 18.35 1.46 -9.88
C PRO A 167 18.85 0.63 -8.70
N ILE A 168 18.25 0.84 -7.54
CA ILE A 168 18.49 0.08 -6.31
C ILE A 168 17.29 -0.82 -6.01
N VAL A 169 17.52 -1.83 -5.18
CA VAL A 169 16.46 -2.57 -4.48
C VAL A 169 16.67 -2.33 -3.00
N VAL A 170 15.63 -1.86 -2.32
CA VAL A 170 15.66 -1.59 -0.88
C VAL A 170 15.02 -2.76 -0.15
N HIS A 171 15.70 -3.23 0.89
CA HIS A 171 15.22 -4.27 1.78
C HIS A 171 14.72 -3.64 3.09
N PHE A 172 13.40 -3.60 3.28
CA PHE A 172 12.80 -3.16 4.54
C PHE A 172 12.62 -4.36 5.48
N GLN A 173 13.05 -4.19 6.73
CA GLN A 173 12.83 -5.16 7.80
C GLN A 173 12.22 -4.46 9.00
N VAL A 174 11.12 -5.01 9.50
CA VAL A 174 10.43 -4.48 10.68
C VAL A 174 10.79 -5.34 11.89
N ARG A 175 11.27 -4.68 12.95
CA ARG A 175 11.53 -5.36 14.22
C ARG A 175 10.23 -5.46 15.02
N PRO A 176 10.01 -6.57 15.76
CA PRO A 176 8.85 -6.69 16.63
C PRO A 176 8.92 -5.73 17.82
N ASP A 177 10.14 -5.38 18.25
CA ASP A 177 10.37 -4.40 19.31
C ASP A 177 11.74 -3.69 19.12
N PRO A 178 11.95 -2.52 19.75
CA PRO A 178 13.19 -1.75 19.59
C PRO A 178 14.48 -2.46 20.05
N LEU A 179 14.37 -3.45 20.94
CA LEU A 179 15.49 -4.18 21.53
C LEU A 179 15.79 -5.51 20.81
N ALA A 180 14.96 -5.91 19.85
CA ALA A 180 15.17 -7.12 19.05
C ALA A 180 16.54 -7.09 18.35
N LYS A 181 17.35 -8.14 18.60
CA LYS A 181 18.74 -8.24 18.14
C LYS A 181 18.89 -9.02 16.85
#